data_AF-A0A2G3J576-F1
#
_entry.id   AF-A0A2G3J576-F1
#
_cell.length_a   1.000
_cell.length_b   1.000
_cell.length_c   1.000
_cell.angle_alpha   90.00
_cell.angle_beta   90.00
_cell.angle_gamma   90.00
#
_symmetry.space_group_name_H-M   'P 1'
#
loop_
_entity.id
_entity.type
_entity.pdbx_description
1 polymer ?
#
loop_
_entity_poly.entity_id
_entity_poly.type
_entity_poly.pdbx_seq_one_letter_code
_entity_poly.pdbx_strand_id
1 'polypeptide(L)'
;MINSVSTSSPAAVQSKDVKDTDKKPGLSEASIRAQTNQQILQASLQVSISSGDKPMQLLFRTAIDKINEVLKPEFGDDAIKNAMGQDNSPEGTAGRIVALSTGFYDAFAKQRLGQDPDKIAEEFTKVIRGGVEQGFKEARDILKSLQVLDGSIASNVDKTYDLVQKGLDDFLAGKKQKPAEAK
;
A
#
# COMPACT_ATOMS: atom_id res chain seq x y z
N MET A 1 -5.82 59.02 -93.37
CA MET A 1 -7.21 59.34 -93.75
C MET A 1 -8.15 58.51 -92.89
N ILE A 2 -9.07 59.20 -92.24
CA ILE A 2 -10.24 58.70 -91.51
C ILE A 2 -11.23 58.03 -92.48
N ASN A 3 -11.81 56.87 -92.14
CA ASN A 3 -13.27 56.72 -92.00
C ASN A 3 -13.71 55.33 -91.47
N SER A 4 -14.44 55.37 -90.35
CA SER A 4 -15.68 54.67 -89.97
C SER A 4 -16.20 53.46 -90.76
N VAL A 5 -16.73 52.45 -90.04
CA VAL A 5 -18.18 52.13 -89.98
C VAL A 5 -18.45 51.00 -88.97
N SER A 6 -19.47 51.22 -88.14
CA SER A 6 -20.15 50.27 -87.24
C SER A 6 -21.10 49.35 -88.03
N THR A 7 -21.37 48.13 -87.55
CA THR A 7 -22.72 47.65 -87.10
C THR A 7 -22.84 46.12 -87.01
N SER A 8 -23.64 45.71 -86.01
CA SER A 8 -24.51 44.52 -85.90
C SER A 8 -23.96 43.10 -85.69
N SER A 9 -24.23 42.59 -84.48
CA SER A 9 -24.55 41.18 -84.11
C SER A 9 -25.98 40.81 -84.59
N PRO A 10 -26.51 39.56 -84.54
CA PRO A 10 -26.02 38.38 -83.81
C PRO A 10 -26.20 36.99 -84.50
N ALA A 11 -25.81 35.95 -83.74
CA ALA A 11 -26.34 34.57 -83.66
C ALA A 11 -25.51 33.42 -84.28
N ALA A 12 -24.86 32.70 -83.34
CA ALA A 12 -24.74 31.24 -83.18
C ALA A 12 -24.42 30.35 -84.39
N VAL A 13 -23.33 29.57 -84.32
CA VAL A 13 -23.34 28.14 -83.92
C VAL A 13 -21.92 27.68 -83.52
N GLN A 14 -21.87 27.13 -82.31
CA GLN A 14 -20.95 26.17 -81.67
C GLN A 14 -19.76 25.59 -82.46
N SER A 15 -18.58 25.70 -81.85
CA SER A 15 -17.69 24.54 -81.61
C SER A 15 -16.97 24.79 -80.29
N LYS A 16 -17.32 23.99 -79.27
CA LYS A 16 -16.77 24.09 -77.92
C LYS A 16 -15.41 23.41 -77.87
N ASP A 17 -14.41 24.16 -77.45
CA ASP A 17 -13.17 23.66 -76.89
C ASP A 17 -13.44 22.65 -75.76
N VAL A 18 -12.76 21.51 -75.84
CA VAL A 18 -12.73 20.50 -74.78
C VAL A 18 -11.97 21.08 -73.60
N LYS A 19 -12.72 21.50 -72.56
CA LYS A 19 -12.16 21.80 -71.25
C LYS A 19 -12.45 20.64 -70.31
N ASP A 20 -11.39 19.91 -70.03
CA ASP A 20 -11.25 18.88 -69.01
C ASP A 20 -11.66 19.44 -67.64
N THR A 21 -12.83 19.02 -67.14
CA THR A 21 -13.20 19.14 -65.72
C THR A 21 -14.27 18.11 -65.40
N ASP A 22 -13.88 16.96 -64.86
CA ASP A 22 -14.61 16.29 -63.77
C ASP A 22 -13.78 15.12 -63.21
N LYS A 23 -12.67 15.46 -62.55
CA LYS A 23 -12.02 14.54 -61.61
C LYS A 23 -12.53 14.89 -60.21
N LYS A 24 -13.49 14.09 -59.72
CA LYS A 24 -13.84 14.07 -58.28
C LYS A 24 -12.54 14.08 -57.47
N PRO A 25 -12.40 14.92 -56.43
CA PRO A 25 -11.25 14.85 -55.55
C PRO A 25 -11.38 13.55 -54.73
N GLY A 26 -10.87 12.44 -55.27
CA GLY A 26 -10.52 11.30 -54.46
C GLY A 26 -9.49 11.77 -53.44
N LEU A 27 -9.72 11.45 -52.17
CA LEU A 27 -8.78 11.70 -51.09
C LEU A 27 -7.37 11.31 -51.56
N SER A 28 -6.47 12.29 -51.66
CA SER A 28 -5.11 12.01 -52.12
C SER A 28 -4.48 10.98 -51.18
N GLU A 29 -3.64 10.09 -51.70
CA GLU A 29 -2.94 9.11 -50.86
C GLU A 29 -2.16 9.79 -49.71
N ALA A 30 -1.68 11.00 -49.95
CA ALA A 30 -1.07 11.87 -48.94
C ALA A 30 -2.06 12.29 -47.84
N SER A 31 -3.31 12.62 -48.19
CA SER A 31 -4.38 12.96 -47.24
C SER A 31 -4.78 11.74 -46.39
N ILE A 32 -4.85 10.55 -47.00
CA ILE A 32 -5.13 9.30 -46.27
C ILE A 32 -4.00 9.00 -45.29
N ARG A 33 -2.73 9.04 -45.75
CA ARG A 33 -1.55 8.85 -44.90
C ARG A 33 -1.50 9.86 -43.75
N ALA A 34 -1.81 11.13 -44.01
CA ALA A 34 -1.85 12.16 -42.97
C ALA A 34 -2.93 11.87 -41.92
N GLN A 35 -4.11 11.42 -42.35
CA GLN A 35 -5.20 11.06 -41.45
C GLN A 35 -4.87 9.81 -40.61
N THR A 36 -4.24 8.80 -41.21
CA THR A 36 -3.75 7.62 -40.49
C THR A 36 -2.67 8.00 -39.48
N ASN A 37 -1.73 8.87 -39.85
CA ASN A 37 -0.69 9.37 -38.94
C ASN A 37 -1.30 10.13 -37.76
N GLN A 38 -2.33 10.95 -37.98
CA GLN A 38 -3.05 11.63 -36.90
C GLN A 38 -3.77 10.64 -35.98
N GLN A 39 -4.41 9.60 -36.52
CA GLN A 39 -5.08 8.57 -35.72
C GLN A 39 -4.08 7.75 -34.89
N ILE A 40 -2.91 7.42 -35.44
CA ILE A 40 -1.84 6.72 -34.70
C ILE A 40 -1.33 7.58 -33.53
N LEU A 41 -1.11 8.87 -33.77
CA LEU A 41 -0.69 9.80 -32.72
C LEU A 41 -1.76 9.96 -31.62
N GLN A 42 -3.03 10.07 -32.00
CA GLN A 42 -4.14 10.12 -31.05
C GLN A 42 -4.29 8.82 -30.25
N ALA A 43 -4.17 7.65 -30.89
CA ALA A 43 -4.24 6.35 -30.21
C ALA A 43 -3.05 6.16 -29.25
N SER A 44 -1.85 6.56 -29.65
CA SER A 44 -0.65 6.51 -28.80
C SER A 44 -0.76 7.44 -27.60
N LEU A 45 -1.32 8.64 -27.80
CA LEU A 45 -1.61 9.60 -26.75
C LEU A 45 -2.71 9.09 -25.81
N GLN A 46 -3.78 8.49 -26.34
CA GLN A 46 -4.86 7.88 -25.57
C GLN A 46 -4.36 6.73 -24.70
N VAL A 47 -3.50 5.85 -25.24
CA VAL A 47 -2.86 4.76 -24.49
C VAL A 47 -1.99 5.35 -23.38
N SER A 48 -1.16 6.35 -23.67
CA SER A 48 -0.28 6.98 -22.68
C SER A 48 -1.06 7.69 -21.57
N ILE A 49 -2.13 8.42 -21.90
CA ILE A 49 -3.03 9.09 -20.94
C ILE A 49 -3.85 8.05 -20.14
N SER A 50 -4.32 6.99 -20.80
CA SER A 50 -5.05 5.90 -20.14
C SER A 50 -4.15 5.00 -19.30
N SER A 51 -2.82 5.09 -19.50
CA SER A 51 -1.82 4.35 -18.74
C SER A 51 -1.59 4.96 -17.36
N GLY A 52 -1.66 6.28 -17.17
CA GLY A 52 -1.62 6.92 -15.83
C GLY A 52 -0.66 6.26 -14.81
N ASP A 53 -1.10 6.13 -13.55
CA ASP A 53 -0.39 5.40 -12.48
C ASP A 53 -0.42 3.87 -12.62
N LYS A 54 -1.03 3.31 -13.69
CA LYS A 54 -1.24 1.86 -13.82
C LYS A 54 0.06 1.05 -13.92
N PRO A 55 1.12 1.49 -14.64
CA PRO A 55 2.41 0.80 -14.60
C PRO A 55 3.01 0.73 -13.20
N MET A 56 2.89 1.79 -12.40
CA MET A 56 3.37 1.81 -11.01
C MET A 56 2.52 0.92 -10.11
N GLN A 57 1.20 0.93 -10.26
CA GLN A 57 0.30 0.03 -9.53
C GLN A 57 0.58 -1.44 -9.87
N LEU A 58 0.87 -1.75 -11.13
CA LEU A 58 1.27 -3.10 -11.55
C LEU A 58 2.60 -3.50 -10.92
N LEU A 59 3.59 -2.61 -10.93
CA LEU A 59 4.87 -2.83 -10.25
C LEU A 59 4.67 -3.10 -8.75
N PHE A 60 3.88 -2.27 -8.05
CA PHE A 60 3.58 -2.46 -6.63
C PHE A 60 2.85 -3.77 -6.37
N ARG A 61 1.89 -4.14 -7.22
CA ARG A 61 1.19 -5.42 -7.12
C ARG A 61 2.14 -6.59 -7.29
N THR A 62 2.97 -6.58 -8.32
CA THR A 62 3.97 -7.64 -8.55
C THR A 62 4.97 -7.73 -7.39
N ALA A 63 5.39 -6.59 -6.83
CA ALA A 63 6.24 -6.57 -5.65
C ALA A 63 5.55 -7.19 -4.43
N ILE A 64 4.30 -6.82 -4.14
CA ILE A 64 3.50 -7.39 -3.04
C ILE A 64 3.29 -8.90 -3.24
N ASP A 65 2.93 -9.34 -4.44
CA ASP A 65 2.72 -10.75 -4.77
C ASP A 65 4.02 -11.55 -4.53
N LYS A 66 5.17 -11.02 -4.97
CA LYS A 66 6.46 -11.68 -4.77
C LYS A 66 6.88 -11.69 -3.30
N ILE A 67 6.64 -10.61 -2.55
CA ILE A 67 6.90 -10.57 -1.11
C ILE A 67 6.03 -11.60 -0.38
N ASN A 68 4.73 -11.71 -0.70
CA ASN A 68 3.85 -12.73 -0.14
C ASN A 68 4.33 -14.15 -0.46
N GLU A 69 4.80 -14.42 -1.68
CA GLU A 69 5.37 -15.72 -2.06
C GLU A 69 6.58 -16.08 -1.19
N VAL A 70 7.48 -15.11 -0.94
CA VAL A 70 8.67 -15.30 -0.10
C VAL A 70 8.31 -15.51 1.37
N LEU A 71 7.30 -14.79 1.87
CA LEU A 71 6.88 -14.87 3.28
C LEU A 71 5.94 -16.06 3.58
N LYS A 72 5.36 -16.69 2.55
CA LYS A 72 4.39 -17.78 2.68
C LYS A 72 4.83 -18.94 3.58
N PRO A 73 6.09 -19.43 3.56
CA PRO A 73 6.52 -20.55 4.41
C PRO A 73 6.40 -20.26 5.91
N GLU A 74 6.56 -19.00 6.31
CA GLU A 74 6.56 -18.59 7.72
C GLU A 74 5.20 -18.02 8.17
N PHE A 75 4.55 -17.25 7.31
CA PHE A 75 3.38 -16.45 7.67
C PHE A 75 2.08 -16.89 6.97
N GLY A 76 2.14 -17.91 6.11
CA GLY A 76 0.99 -18.41 5.35
C GLY A 76 0.61 -17.51 4.17
N ASP A 77 -0.54 -17.81 3.56
CA ASP A 77 -1.07 -17.02 2.45
C ASP A 77 -1.42 -15.60 2.89
N ASP A 78 -1.26 -14.63 1.98
CA ASP A 78 -1.61 -13.22 2.19
C ASP A 78 -0.91 -12.55 3.39
N ALA A 79 0.33 -12.96 3.72
CA ALA A 79 1.13 -12.48 4.85
C ALA A 79 1.09 -10.95 5.05
N ILE A 80 1.30 -10.17 3.99
CA ILE A 80 1.29 -8.69 4.05
C ILE A 80 -0.09 -8.15 4.41
N LYS A 81 -1.15 -8.68 3.80
CA LYS A 81 -2.53 -8.23 4.07
C LYS A 81 -2.94 -8.58 5.50
N ASN A 82 -2.55 -9.75 5.98
CA ASN A 82 -2.79 -10.19 7.35
C ASN A 82 -2.06 -9.29 8.35
N ALA A 83 -0.82 -8.89 8.05
CA ALA A 83 -0.06 -7.95 8.87
C ALA A 83 -0.68 -6.55 8.90
N MET A 84 -1.20 -6.06 7.77
CA MET A 84 -1.87 -4.75 7.68
C MET A 84 -3.16 -4.67 8.52
N GLY A 85 -3.83 -5.80 8.74
CA GLY A 85 -5.03 -5.88 9.59
C GLY A 85 -4.75 -5.85 11.09
N GLN A 86 -3.48 -5.91 11.50
CA GLN A 86 -3.13 -5.89 12.92
C GLN A 86 -3.15 -4.46 13.48
N ASP A 87 -3.69 -4.34 14.69
CA ASP A 87 -3.59 -3.10 15.46
C ASP A 87 -2.14 -2.91 15.94
N ASN A 88 -1.38 -2.08 15.22
CA ASN A 88 -0.01 -1.73 15.54
C ASN A 88 0.10 -0.43 16.37
N SER A 89 -1.01 0.03 16.97
CA SER A 89 -0.94 1.06 18.01
C SER A 89 -0.13 0.59 19.22
N PRO A 90 0.36 1.52 20.06
CA PRO A 90 0.97 1.16 21.34
C PRO A 90 0.08 0.26 22.20
N GLU A 91 -1.23 0.51 22.22
CA GLU A 91 -2.23 -0.27 22.94
C GLU A 91 -2.34 -1.70 22.42
N GLY A 92 -2.53 -1.87 21.10
CA GLY A 92 -2.65 -3.19 20.48
C GLY A 92 -1.37 -4.01 20.64
N THR A 93 -0.21 -3.37 20.50
CA THR A 93 1.09 -4.02 20.67
C THR A 93 1.34 -4.40 22.13
N ALA A 94 1.11 -3.50 23.07
CA ALA A 94 1.25 -3.78 24.50
C ALA A 94 0.31 -4.92 24.94
N GLY A 95 -0.93 -4.91 24.45
CA GLY A 95 -1.91 -5.98 24.72
C GLY A 95 -1.40 -7.35 24.27
N ARG A 96 -0.81 -7.45 23.07
CA ARG A 96 -0.20 -8.70 22.57
C ARG A 96 0.97 -9.17 23.45
N ILE A 97 1.87 -8.24 23.84
CA ILE A 97 3.02 -8.57 24.69
C ILE A 97 2.55 -9.09 26.05
N VAL A 98 1.60 -8.40 26.69
CA VAL A 98 1.06 -8.80 28.00
C VAL A 98 0.35 -10.15 27.89
N ALA A 99 -0.50 -10.35 26.88
CA ALA A 99 -1.22 -11.60 26.67
C ALA A 99 -0.26 -12.78 26.46
N LEU A 100 0.73 -12.62 25.58
CA LEU A 100 1.73 -13.66 25.32
C LEU A 100 2.52 -13.97 26.60
N SER A 101 3.04 -12.94 27.27
CA SER A 101 3.94 -13.11 28.40
C SER A 101 3.24 -13.72 29.62
N THR A 102 1.99 -13.31 29.89
CA THR A 102 1.22 -13.81 31.03
C THR A 102 0.55 -15.16 30.76
N GLY A 103 0.41 -15.57 29.50
CA GLY A 103 -0.14 -16.87 29.12
C GLY A 103 0.63 -18.07 29.67
N PHE A 104 1.89 -17.88 30.07
CA PHE A 104 2.73 -18.92 30.68
C PHE A 104 2.47 -19.15 32.18
N TYR A 105 1.67 -18.30 32.83
CA TYR A 105 1.50 -18.33 34.28
C TYR A 105 1.02 -19.69 34.81
N ASP A 106 0.00 -20.27 34.19
CA ASP A 106 -0.60 -21.51 34.69
C ASP A 106 0.41 -22.67 34.64
N ALA A 107 1.25 -22.72 33.61
CA ALA A 107 2.33 -23.70 33.51
C ALA A 107 3.39 -23.48 34.60
N PHE A 108 3.76 -22.22 34.86
CA PHE A 108 4.71 -21.86 35.92
C PHE A 108 4.17 -22.21 37.32
N ALA A 109 2.91 -21.90 37.59
CA ALA A 109 2.27 -22.16 38.89
C ALA A 109 2.10 -23.67 39.17
N LYS A 110 1.78 -24.48 38.14
CA LYS A 110 1.67 -25.94 38.28
C LYS A 110 2.96 -26.63 38.73
N GLN A 111 4.12 -26.02 38.52
CA GLN A 111 5.41 -26.56 38.99
C GLN A 111 5.71 -26.21 40.45
N ARG A 112 4.86 -25.40 41.10
CA ARG A 112 5.09 -24.81 42.43
C ARG A 112 3.92 -25.09 43.38
N LEU A 113 3.24 -26.22 43.18
CA LEU A 113 2.11 -26.63 44.02
C LEU A 113 2.53 -26.69 45.50
N GLY A 114 1.68 -26.12 46.36
CA GLY A 114 1.92 -26.05 47.81
C GLY A 114 2.69 -24.81 48.28
N GLN A 115 3.20 -23.97 47.37
CA GLN A 115 3.73 -22.65 47.72
C GLN A 115 2.58 -21.62 47.83
N ASP A 116 2.87 -20.49 48.47
CA ASP A 116 1.94 -19.36 48.58
C ASP A 116 1.59 -18.82 47.16
N PRO A 117 0.30 -18.81 46.77
CA PRO A 117 -0.15 -18.30 45.47
C PRO A 117 0.29 -16.86 45.18
N ASP A 118 0.32 -16.00 46.20
CA ASP A 118 0.73 -14.59 46.03
C ASP A 118 2.22 -14.51 45.72
N LYS A 119 3.03 -15.36 46.37
CA LYS A 119 4.47 -15.47 46.09
C LYS A 119 4.76 -16.02 44.71
N ILE A 120 3.99 -17.02 44.27
CA ILE A 120 4.10 -17.56 42.90
C ILE A 120 3.83 -16.45 41.87
N ALA A 121 2.77 -15.65 42.07
CA ALA A 121 2.42 -14.55 41.18
C ALA A 121 3.48 -13.44 41.16
N GLU A 122 4.04 -13.09 42.32
CA GLU A 122 5.14 -12.12 42.45
C GLU A 122 6.39 -12.59 41.70
N GLU A 123 6.83 -13.84 41.94
CA GLU A 123 8.02 -14.41 41.30
C GLU A 123 7.86 -14.51 39.79
N PHE A 124 6.71 -15.00 39.33
CA PHE A 124 6.41 -15.08 37.89
C PHE A 124 6.47 -13.71 37.24
N THR A 125 5.74 -12.74 37.79
CA THR A 125 5.70 -11.37 37.24
C THR A 125 7.09 -10.75 37.22
N LYS A 126 7.92 -10.98 38.25
CA LYS A 126 9.30 -10.51 38.28
C LYS A 126 10.15 -11.09 37.14
N VAL A 127 10.05 -12.40 36.89
CA VAL A 127 10.80 -13.05 35.80
C VAL A 127 10.38 -12.50 34.44
N ILE A 128 9.07 -12.43 34.20
CA ILE A 128 8.52 -11.91 32.94
C ILE A 128 8.91 -10.45 32.74
N ARG A 129 8.77 -9.61 33.77
CA ARG A 129 9.17 -8.19 33.72
C ARG A 129 10.63 -8.03 33.32
N GLY A 130 11.52 -8.82 33.91
CA GLY A 130 12.95 -8.79 33.55
C GLY A 130 13.20 -9.10 32.07
N GLY A 131 12.52 -10.12 31.53
CA GLY A 131 12.61 -10.46 30.10
C GLY A 131 12.07 -9.36 29.19
N VAL A 132 10.93 -8.77 29.54
CA VAL A 132 10.33 -7.64 28.81
C VAL A 132 11.26 -6.42 28.82
N GLU A 133 11.82 -6.06 29.98
CA GLU A 133 12.75 -4.93 30.11
C GLU A 133 13.99 -5.11 29.26
N GLN A 134 14.56 -6.32 29.24
CA GLN A 134 15.70 -6.65 28.39
C GLN A 134 15.33 -6.51 26.91
N GLY A 135 14.27 -7.18 26.46
CA GLY A 135 13.85 -7.14 25.06
C GLY A 135 13.49 -5.73 24.59
N PHE A 136 12.89 -4.91 25.45
CA PHE A 136 12.59 -3.51 25.13
C PHE A 136 13.85 -2.67 24.93
N LYS A 137 14.86 -2.83 25.79
CA LYS A 137 16.16 -2.14 25.63
C LYS A 137 16.84 -2.54 24.33
N GLU A 138 16.92 -3.84 24.05
CA GLU A 138 17.52 -4.38 22.82
C GLU A 138 16.78 -3.87 21.57
N ALA A 139 15.45 -3.91 21.56
CA ALA A 139 14.65 -3.39 20.45
C ALA A 139 14.86 -1.89 20.23
N ARG A 140 14.91 -1.09 21.32
CA ARG A 140 15.19 0.34 21.24
C ARG A 140 16.58 0.61 20.66
N ASP A 141 17.59 -0.14 21.10
CA ASP A 141 18.96 -0.01 20.62
C ASP A 141 19.08 -0.34 19.12
N ILE A 142 18.35 -1.36 18.66
CA ILE A 142 18.24 -1.68 17.23
C ILE A 142 17.64 -0.50 16.45
N LEU A 143 16.48 0.01 16.88
CA LEU A 143 15.81 1.13 16.21
C LEU A 143 16.68 2.40 16.20
N LYS A 144 17.43 2.63 17.28
CA LYS A 144 18.41 3.72 17.36
C LYS A 144 19.55 3.52 16.37
N SER A 145 20.10 2.31 16.27
CA SER A 145 21.17 1.97 15.32
C SER A 145 20.72 2.09 13.87
N LEU A 146 19.45 1.81 13.59
CA LEU A 146 18.82 2.01 12.28
C LEU A 146 18.51 3.48 11.98
N GLN A 147 18.76 4.39 12.94
CA GLN A 147 18.46 5.83 12.84
C GLN A 147 16.98 6.13 12.58
N VAL A 148 16.07 5.25 13.00
CA VAL A 148 14.61 5.42 12.86
C VAL A 148 13.92 5.74 14.18
N LEU A 149 14.65 5.74 15.30
CA LEU A 149 14.11 6.04 16.63
C LEU A 149 13.99 7.55 16.85
N ASP A 150 13.05 8.18 16.17
CA ASP A 150 12.72 9.59 16.34
C ASP A 150 11.20 9.83 16.36
N GLY A 151 10.81 11.08 16.62
CA GLY A 151 9.43 11.55 16.51
C GLY A 151 8.39 10.61 17.13
N SER A 152 7.40 10.23 16.32
CA SER A 152 6.31 9.36 16.75
C SER A 152 6.75 7.93 17.04
N ILE A 153 7.85 7.45 16.44
CA ILE A 153 8.36 6.09 16.70
C ILE A 153 8.88 6.02 18.13
N ALA A 154 9.73 6.97 18.53
CA ALA A 154 10.25 7.02 19.89
C ALA A 154 9.13 7.11 20.94
N SER A 155 8.15 8.02 20.74
CA SER A 155 7.04 8.17 21.67
C SER A 155 6.13 6.95 21.73
N ASN A 156 5.89 6.28 20.59
CA ASN A 156 5.06 5.07 20.56
C ASN A 156 5.76 3.89 21.22
N VAL A 157 7.07 3.76 21.05
CA VAL A 157 7.90 2.75 21.72
C VAL A 157 7.83 2.95 23.24
N ASP A 158 8.04 4.17 23.73
CA ASP A 158 7.94 4.51 25.16
C ASP A 158 6.53 4.24 25.71
N LYS A 159 5.49 4.69 25.01
CA LYS A 159 4.11 4.42 25.41
C LYS A 159 3.77 2.93 25.45
N THR A 160 4.28 2.15 24.49
CA THR A 160 4.09 0.69 24.47
C THR A 160 4.69 0.07 25.72
N TYR A 161 5.90 0.48 26.12
CA TYR A 161 6.55 -0.01 27.34
C TYR A 161 5.75 0.29 28.60
N ASP A 162 5.30 1.54 28.75
CA ASP A 162 4.52 1.94 29.91
C ASP A 162 3.22 1.12 30.03
N LEU A 163 2.54 0.89 28.90
CA LEU A 163 1.33 0.07 28.85
C LEU A 163 1.61 -1.40 29.18
N VAL A 164 2.75 -1.95 28.74
CA VAL A 164 3.15 -3.31 29.09
C VAL A 164 3.42 -3.42 30.60
N GLN A 165 4.17 -2.47 31.17
CA GLN A 165 4.47 -2.47 32.61
C GLN A 165 3.18 -2.38 33.43
N LYS A 166 2.27 -1.49 33.05
CA LYS A 166 0.94 -1.39 33.65
C LYS A 166 0.17 -2.70 33.53
N GLY A 167 0.16 -3.34 32.36
CA GLY A 167 -0.53 -4.61 32.15
C GLY A 167 0.02 -5.75 33.02
N LEU A 168 1.33 -5.77 33.27
CA LEU A 168 1.95 -6.72 34.21
C LEU A 168 1.57 -6.43 35.67
N ASP A 169 1.48 -5.16 36.06
CA ASP A 169 1.00 -4.76 37.39
C ASP A 169 -0.47 -5.14 37.59
N ASP A 170 -1.33 -4.86 36.60
CA ASP A 170 -2.74 -5.21 36.61
C ASP A 170 -2.92 -6.74 36.70
N PHE A 171 -2.10 -7.51 35.97
CA PHE A 171 -2.08 -8.97 36.05
C PHE A 171 -1.73 -9.46 37.46
N LEU A 172 -0.66 -8.94 38.05
CA LEU A 172 -0.22 -9.32 39.40
C LEU A 172 -1.28 -8.98 40.45
N ALA A 173 -1.86 -7.78 40.38
CA ALA A 173 -2.95 -7.37 41.25
C ALA A 173 -4.16 -8.31 41.12
N GLY A 174 -4.54 -8.67 39.88
CA GLY A 174 -5.62 -9.61 39.60
C GLY A 174 -5.38 -11.02 40.14
N LYS A 175 -4.12 -11.49 40.18
CA LYS A 175 -3.77 -12.78 40.78
C LYS A 175 -3.85 -12.76 42.31
N LYS A 176 -3.46 -11.66 42.94
CA LYS A 176 -3.56 -11.49 44.41
C LYS A 176 -4.99 -11.30 44.91
N GLN A 177 -5.87 -10.73 44.08
CA GLN A 177 -7.27 -10.48 44.43
C GLN A 177 -8.20 -11.68 44.25
N LYS A 178 -7.77 -12.74 43.55
CA LYS A 178 -8.50 -14.01 43.46
C LYS A 178 -7.98 -14.97 44.53
N PRO A 179 -8.69 -15.16 45.67
CA PRO A 179 -8.38 -16.26 46.56
C PRO A 179 -8.62 -17.57 45.81
N ALA A 180 -7.88 -18.61 46.18
CA ALA A 180 -7.99 -19.95 45.65
C ALA A 180 -9.44 -20.46 45.64
N GLU A 181 -10.14 -20.36 44.51
CA GLU A 181 -11.29 -21.20 44.23
C GLU A 181 -10.77 -22.59 43.86
N ALA A 182 -10.40 -23.35 44.89
CA ALA A 182 -10.30 -24.80 44.81
C ALA A 182 -11.68 -25.37 45.16
N LYS A 183 -12.35 -25.96 44.17
CA LYS A 183 -13.35 -27.00 44.39
C LYS A 183 -12.68 -28.36 44.24
#